data_AF-A0A8H3FPJ9-F1
#
_entry.id   AF-A0A8H3FPJ9-F1
#
_cell.length_a   1.000
_cell.length_b   1.000
_cell.length_c   1.000
_cell.angle_alpha   90.00
_cell.angle_beta   90.00
_cell.angle_gamma   90.00
#
_symmetry.space_group_name_H-M   'P 1'
#
loop_
_entity.id
_entity.type
_entity.pdbx_description
1 polymer ?
#
loop_
_entity_poly.entity_id
_entity_poly.type
_entity_poly.pdbx_seq_one_letter_code
_entity_poly.pdbx_strand_id
1 'polypeptide(L)'
;MKASQSFPWVSQNTCTVLSLLCLLVNSQQIPDRTSLINYELEQLLVDTGGINDRTFKSAITPCSNYADHGGPVNDNTKGLQTSAQWIRVAFHDFNTANVHSGEGGMDASIGFETLRPTNAGPAFNDSLFFFQSFVSDMVSMADLIALGAVMGIGSCGGPYVPLRGGRIDATEAGPLAHCDPDTPLPGIFHTFHMTGMSNKEAIELTACGHTMGGVHKNVFPQIGTDAEHQVTESVDLTNNSDGRVTFDDSVDVFDPHTIQEYLAWRGKKGGPMVTTSNKINRNDLRLYTSDRNSTVKELARSKEAFSSACSRVIYKMLNVGCCRITHLCKLTYAQTVPRGVELTPDIEPYQVKPINITLNIDWKGDMEIGGYIRYLNKAGTKPAPADLL
;
A
#
# COMPACT_ATOMS: atom_id res chain seq x y z
N MET A 1 26.76 11.32 20.94
CA MET A 1 27.76 12.16 21.64
C MET A 1 27.37 13.61 21.43
N LYS A 2 27.17 14.40 22.50
CA LYS A 2 26.98 15.85 22.38
C LYS A 2 28.32 16.46 21.96
N ALA A 3 28.41 17.01 20.77
CA ALA A 3 29.52 17.85 20.36
C ALA A 3 29.08 19.31 20.53
N SER A 4 29.37 19.90 21.68
CA SER A 4 29.36 21.36 21.82
C SER A 4 30.75 21.85 21.47
N GLN A 5 30.89 22.58 20.37
CA GLN A 5 32.11 23.33 20.08
C GLN A 5 31.79 24.83 20.15
N SER A 6 32.34 25.49 21.17
CA SER A 6 32.46 26.94 21.21
C SER A 6 33.79 27.34 20.59
N PHE A 7 33.77 28.24 19.61
CA PHE A 7 34.99 28.77 18.99
C PHE A 7 35.13 30.27 19.25
N PRO A 8 36.23 30.74 19.85
CA PRO A 8 36.64 32.13 19.77
C PRO A 8 37.38 32.38 18.44
N TRP A 9 36.92 33.39 17.69
CA TRP A 9 37.52 33.93 16.46
C TRP A 9 39.00 34.35 16.69
N VAL A 10 39.98 34.31 15.76
CA VAL A 10 40.04 34.53 14.30
C VAL A 10 41.29 33.81 13.72
N SER A 11 41.21 33.48 12.44
CA SER A 11 42.26 33.18 11.45
C SER A 11 42.47 31.70 11.10
N GLN A 12 42.35 31.42 9.80
CA GLN A 12 42.61 30.17 9.07
C GLN A 12 41.51 29.09 8.96
N ASN A 13 40.51 29.03 9.85
CA ASN A 13 39.42 28.03 9.74
C ASN A 13 38.15 28.50 9.02
N THR A 14 38.09 29.75 8.56
CA THR A 14 36.95 30.25 7.78
C THR A 14 36.84 29.59 6.42
N CYS A 15 37.95 29.10 5.83
CA CYS A 15 37.89 28.42 4.54
C CYS A 15 37.26 27.03 4.59
N THR A 16 37.42 26.24 5.66
CA THR A 16 36.91 24.85 5.69
C THR A 16 35.43 24.74 6.04
N VAL A 17 34.91 25.60 6.91
CA VAL A 17 33.47 25.68 7.20
C VAL A 17 32.73 26.36 6.04
N LEU A 18 33.29 27.42 5.42
CA LEU A 18 32.77 27.91 4.14
C LEU A 18 32.95 26.89 3.02
N SER A 19 33.91 25.95 3.06
CA SER A 19 34.01 24.92 2.02
C SER A 19 32.92 23.87 2.16
N LEU A 20 32.54 23.44 3.37
CA LEU A 20 31.38 22.57 3.55
C LEU A 20 30.07 23.30 3.23
N LEU A 21 29.92 24.55 3.66
CA LEU A 21 28.77 25.38 3.27
C LEU A 21 28.78 25.75 1.79
N CYS A 22 29.91 25.95 1.12
CA CYS A 22 29.99 26.19 -0.33
C CYS A 22 29.86 24.89 -1.14
N LEU A 23 30.20 23.72 -0.60
CA LEU A 23 29.85 22.43 -1.20
C LEU A 23 28.35 22.16 -1.08
N LEU A 24 27.72 22.61 0.01
CA LEU A 24 26.27 22.63 0.17
C LEU A 24 25.62 23.69 -0.74
N VAL A 25 26.16 24.90 -0.84
CA VAL A 25 25.56 26.04 -1.57
C VAL A 25 25.85 26.02 -3.08
N ASN A 26 27.00 25.50 -3.55
CA ASN A 26 27.26 25.32 -4.99
C ASN A 26 26.55 24.11 -5.61
N SER A 27 25.89 23.27 -4.79
CA SER A 27 25.09 22.13 -5.28
C SER A 27 23.62 22.19 -4.87
N GLN A 28 23.22 23.07 -3.94
CA GLN A 28 21.83 23.29 -3.58
C GLN A 28 21.12 24.17 -4.62
N GLN A 29 20.60 23.51 -5.66
CA GLN A 29 19.22 23.86 -6.02
C GLN A 29 18.40 23.79 -4.73
N ILE A 30 17.60 24.83 -4.45
CA ILE A 30 16.50 24.71 -3.48
C ILE A 30 15.82 23.37 -3.76
N PRO A 31 15.75 22.45 -2.78
CA PRO A 31 15.21 21.13 -3.05
C PRO A 31 13.84 21.29 -3.68
N ASP A 32 13.71 20.78 -4.90
CA ASP A 32 12.46 20.87 -5.64
C ASP A 32 11.37 20.08 -4.90
N ARG A 33 10.10 20.37 -5.20
CA ARG A 33 8.98 19.72 -4.52
C ARG A 33 9.09 18.19 -4.56
N THR A 34 9.51 17.64 -5.69
CA THR A 34 9.75 16.20 -5.92
C THR A 34 10.74 15.62 -4.91
N SER A 35 11.88 16.28 -4.68
CA SER A 35 12.88 15.83 -3.73
C SER A 35 12.39 15.86 -2.28
N LEU A 36 11.56 16.85 -1.91
CA LEU A 36 10.97 16.96 -0.58
C LEU A 36 9.91 15.88 -0.33
N ILE A 37 9.06 15.60 -1.32
CA ILE A 37 8.11 14.47 -1.27
C ILE A 37 8.86 13.15 -1.04
N ASN A 38 9.89 12.88 -1.86
CA ASN A 38 10.70 11.67 -1.73
C ASN A 38 11.37 11.59 -0.37
N TYR A 39 11.89 12.71 0.14
CA TYR A 39 12.54 12.77 1.43
C TYR A 39 11.58 12.42 2.58
N GLU A 40 10.35 12.97 2.59
CA GLU A 40 9.37 12.68 3.64
C GLU A 40 8.81 11.26 3.55
N LEU A 41 8.42 10.79 2.35
CA LEU A 41 7.90 9.43 2.17
C LEU A 41 8.94 8.35 2.45
N GLU A 42 10.20 8.56 2.05
CA GLU A 42 11.28 7.61 2.35
C GLU A 42 11.50 7.46 3.86
N GLN A 43 11.25 8.51 4.65
CA GLN A 43 11.32 8.43 6.12
C GLN A 43 10.33 7.40 6.64
N LEU A 44 9.08 7.47 6.19
CA LEU A 44 8.03 6.57 6.63
C LEU A 44 8.26 5.13 6.14
N LEU A 45 8.80 4.98 4.92
CA LEU A 45 9.05 3.69 4.30
C LEU A 45 10.25 2.94 4.90
N VAL A 46 11.34 3.65 5.23
CA VAL A 46 12.63 3.04 5.58
C VAL A 46 12.94 3.11 7.07
N ASP A 47 12.62 4.23 7.73
CA ASP A 47 12.92 4.41 9.15
C ASP A 47 11.77 3.88 9.99
N THR A 48 11.60 2.56 10.01
CA THR A 48 10.50 1.88 10.71
C THR A 48 10.89 1.33 12.09
N GLY A 49 11.94 1.90 12.69
CA GLY A 49 12.45 1.48 13.99
C GLY A 49 13.53 2.40 14.54
N GLY A 50 13.81 2.28 15.84
CA GLY A 50 14.80 3.10 16.53
C GLY A 50 14.40 4.56 16.70
N ILE A 51 15.38 5.44 16.85
CA ILE A 51 15.15 6.86 17.24
C ILE A 51 14.52 7.73 16.13
N ASN A 52 14.48 7.24 14.90
CA ASN A 52 13.95 7.96 13.74
C ASN A 52 12.56 7.46 13.30
N ASP A 53 12.02 6.46 14.00
CA ASP A 53 10.73 5.87 13.70
C ASP A 53 9.59 6.87 13.88
N ARG A 54 8.82 7.08 12.82
CA ARG A 54 7.59 7.86 12.88
C ARG A 54 6.37 7.03 13.26
N THR A 55 6.56 5.74 13.54
CA THR A 55 5.57 4.75 13.98
C THR A 55 4.50 4.39 12.95
N PHE A 56 4.67 4.75 11.68
CA PHE A 56 3.73 4.39 10.61
C PHE A 56 3.55 2.86 10.51
N LYS A 57 4.64 2.10 10.59
CA LYS A 57 4.62 0.63 10.52
C LYS A 57 3.97 -0.04 11.75
N SER A 58 3.83 0.67 12.86
CA SER A 58 3.35 0.08 14.13
C SER A 58 1.96 -0.54 14.01
N ALA A 59 1.09 0.03 13.17
CA ALA A 59 -0.27 -0.46 12.96
C ALA A 59 -0.32 -1.84 12.28
N ILE A 60 0.73 -2.23 11.56
CA ILE A 60 0.82 -3.47 10.79
C ILE A 60 1.94 -4.40 11.28
N THR A 61 2.46 -4.17 12.49
CA THR A 61 3.53 -4.98 13.09
C THR A 61 3.03 -5.63 14.39
N PRO A 62 2.92 -6.96 14.48
CA PRO A 62 3.12 -7.95 13.41
C PRO A 62 2.06 -7.84 12.29
N CYS A 63 2.23 -8.53 11.16
CA CYS A 63 1.26 -8.51 10.04
C CYS A 63 -0.19 -8.79 10.46
N SER A 64 -0.38 -9.66 11.46
CA SER A 64 -1.68 -10.02 12.04
C SER A 64 -2.30 -8.94 12.94
N ASN A 65 -1.62 -7.82 13.17
CA ASN A 65 -2.11 -6.75 14.04
C ASN A 65 -3.35 -6.05 13.47
N TYR A 66 -4.20 -5.59 14.38
CA TYR A 66 -5.28 -4.67 14.09
C TYR A 66 -5.17 -3.42 14.98
N ALA A 67 -4.96 -2.27 14.33
CA ALA A 67 -4.98 -0.96 14.96
C ALA A 67 -6.42 -0.45 15.06
N ASP A 68 -7.08 -0.71 16.18
CA ASP A 68 -8.41 -0.16 16.47
C ASP A 68 -8.31 1.31 16.89
N HIS A 69 -8.82 2.22 16.06
CA HIS A 69 -8.81 3.67 16.33
C HIS A 69 -10.00 4.16 17.15
N GLY A 70 -11.02 3.33 17.36
CA GLY A 70 -12.19 3.62 18.20
C GLY A 70 -12.31 2.74 19.44
N GLY A 71 -11.44 1.74 19.60
CA GLY A 71 -11.47 0.73 20.65
C GLY A 71 -10.14 0.56 21.39
N PRO A 72 -9.98 -0.53 22.15
CA PRO A 72 -8.72 -0.85 22.81
C PRO A 72 -7.59 -1.04 21.77
N VAL A 73 -6.43 -0.46 22.05
CA VAL A 73 -5.24 -0.66 21.20
C VAL A 73 -4.94 -2.16 21.09
N ASN A 74 -4.81 -2.67 19.86
CA ASN A 74 -4.55 -4.09 19.53
C ASN A 74 -5.70 -5.06 19.90
N ASP A 75 -6.96 -4.65 19.70
CA ASP A 75 -8.11 -5.54 19.83
C ASP A 75 -8.16 -6.59 18.71
N ASN A 76 -7.35 -7.63 18.84
CA ASN A 76 -7.32 -8.76 17.90
C ASN A 76 -8.55 -9.67 18.02
N THR A 77 -9.53 -9.36 18.89
CA THR A 77 -10.73 -10.19 19.06
C THR A 77 -11.77 -9.99 17.97
N LYS A 78 -11.62 -8.97 17.12
CA LYS A 78 -12.55 -8.70 16.01
C LYS A 78 -12.27 -9.54 14.76
N GLY A 79 -11.10 -10.16 14.66
CA GLY A 79 -10.67 -10.80 13.40
C GLY A 79 -10.46 -9.79 12.28
N LEU A 80 -10.10 -8.56 12.62
CA LEU A 80 -9.65 -7.53 11.67
C LEU A 80 -8.12 -7.62 11.54
N GLN A 81 -7.59 -7.04 10.46
CA GLN A 81 -6.16 -7.08 10.15
C GLN A 81 -5.80 -5.84 9.34
N THR A 82 -5.00 -4.94 9.91
CA THR A 82 -4.75 -3.61 9.34
C THR A 82 -3.96 -3.71 8.03
N SER A 83 -3.03 -4.65 7.91
CA SER A 83 -2.28 -4.88 6.66
C SER A 83 -3.21 -5.24 5.49
N ALA A 84 -4.20 -6.11 5.72
CA ALA A 84 -5.22 -6.45 4.72
C ALA A 84 -6.18 -5.28 4.45
N GLN A 85 -6.53 -4.49 5.47
CA GLN A 85 -7.35 -3.28 5.30
C GLN A 85 -6.66 -2.28 4.37
N TRP A 86 -5.36 -2.02 4.55
CA TRP A 86 -4.62 -1.06 3.72
C TRP A 86 -4.55 -1.47 2.24
N ILE A 87 -4.36 -2.77 1.97
CA ILE A 87 -4.44 -3.31 0.60
C ILE A 87 -5.84 -3.07 0.01
N ARG A 88 -6.90 -3.33 0.81
CA ARG A 88 -8.29 -3.09 0.38
C ARG A 88 -8.55 -1.60 0.13
N VAL A 89 -8.12 -0.69 1.00
CA VAL A 89 -8.29 0.76 0.81
C VAL A 89 -7.65 1.21 -0.49
N ALA A 90 -6.41 0.79 -0.77
CA ALA A 90 -5.74 1.14 -2.01
C ALA A 90 -6.47 0.61 -3.25
N PHE A 91 -6.98 -0.63 -3.23
CA PHE A 91 -7.76 -1.16 -4.37
C PHE A 91 -9.05 -0.36 -4.60
N HIS A 92 -9.76 0.01 -3.54
CA HIS A 92 -11.03 0.73 -3.66
C HIS A 92 -10.87 2.20 -4.04
N ASP A 93 -9.74 2.84 -3.71
CA ASP A 93 -9.39 4.15 -4.25
C ASP A 93 -9.08 4.02 -5.75
N PHE A 94 -8.16 3.10 -6.08
CA PHE A 94 -7.73 2.79 -7.45
C PHE A 94 -8.87 2.46 -8.42
N ASN A 95 -9.87 1.68 -7.99
CA ASN A 95 -10.85 1.10 -8.92
C ASN A 95 -11.81 2.13 -9.54
N THR A 96 -11.79 3.38 -9.06
CA THR A 96 -12.49 4.53 -9.65
C THR A 96 -11.76 5.11 -10.87
N ALA A 97 -10.51 4.68 -11.12
CA ALA A 97 -9.68 5.20 -12.20
C ALA A 97 -10.33 4.99 -13.58
N ASN A 98 -10.38 6.06 -14.35
CA ASN A 98 -10.67 6.05 -15.77
C ASN A 98 -9.48 6.62 -16.53
N VAL A 99 -8.63 5.76 -17.08
CA VAL A 99 -7.40 6.18 -17.79
C VAL A 99 -7.69 6.93 -19.10
N HIS A 100 -8.91 6.83 -19.62
CA HIS A 100 -9.32 7.55 -20.84
C HIS A 100 -9.69 9.01 -20.54
N SER A 101 -10.49 9.25 -19.50
CA SER A 101 -10.79 10.62 -19.05
C SER A 101 -9.67 11.22 -18.18
N GLY A 102 -8.87 10.37 -17.53
CA GLY A 102 -7.85 10.76 -16.56
C GLY A 102 -8.47 11.23 -15.24
N GLU A 103 -9.54 10.58 -14.80
CA GLU A 103 -10.27 10.88 -13.55
C GLU A 103 -10.16 9.70 -12.58
N GLY A 104 -10.28 9.98 -11.28
CA GLY A 104 -10.23 8.99 -10.21
C GLY A 104 -8.88 8.27 -10.07
N GLY A 105 -8.91 7.18 -9.31
CA GLY A 105 -7.76 6.31 -9.08
C GLY A 105 -7.12 6.53 -7.72
N MET A 106 -5.80 6.49 -7.67
CA MET A 106 -5.03 6.67 -6.43
C MET A 106 -4.97 8.16 -6.06
N ASP A 107 -6.09 8.71 -5.61
CA ASP A 107 -6.28 10.14 -5.29
C ASP A 107 -6.96 10.38 -3.94
N ALA A 108 -7.11 9.35 -3.10
CA ALA A 108 -7.81 9.40 -1.81
C ALA A 108 -9.28 9.81 -1.90
N SER A 109 -9.91 9.76 -3.08
CA SER A 109 -11.35 9.96 -3.24
C SER A 109 -12.17 8.98 -2.42
N ILE A 110 -11.61 7.82 -2.04
CA ILE A 110 -12.23 6.85 -1.12
C ILE A 110 -12.75 7.49 0.19
N GLY A 111 -12.13 8.59 0.66
CA GLY A 111 -12.60 9.34 1.83
C GLY A 111 -14.00 9.95 1.68
N PHE A 112 -14.45 10.21 0.46
CA PHE A 112 -15.80 10.69 0.15
C PHE A 112 -16.77 9.55 -0.21
N GLU A 113 -16.29 8.30 -0.18
CA GLU A 113 -16.99 7.14 -0.73
C GLU A 113 -17.27 6.05 0.28
N THR A 114 -16.92 6.25 1.55
CA THR A 114 -17.04 5.23 2.61
C THR A 114 -18.48 4.81 2.91
N LEU A 115 -19.47 5.58 2.44
CA LEU A 115 -20.90 5.25 2.53
C LEU A 115 -21.44 4.47 1.32
N ARG A 116 -20.63 4.24 0.28
CA ARG A 116 -21.04 3.40 -0.86
C ARG A 116 -21.20 1.94 -0.40
N PRO A 117 -22.21 1.20 -0.90
CA PRO A 117 -22.37 -0.22 -0.55
C PRO A 117 -21.12 -1.08 -0.80
N THR A 118 -20.39 -0.79 -1.88
CA THR A 118 -19.10 -1.40 -2.24
C THR A 118 -18.06 -1.26 -1.12
N ASN A 119 -18.14 -0.18 -0.35
CA ASN A 119 -17.16 0.24 0.63
C ASN A 119 -17.62 -0.05 2.07
N ALA A 120 -18.49 -1.05 2.26
CA ALA A 120 -18.95 -1.43 3.58
C ALA A 120 -17.82 -1.98 4.48
N GLY A 121 -17.96 -1.72 5.78
CA GLY A 121 -17.04 -2.18 6.82
C GLY A 121 -16.04 -1.10 7.29
N PRO A 122 -15.29 -1.39 8.37
CA PRO A 122 -14.51 -0.37 9.08
C PRO A 122 -13.18 -0.02 8.40
N ALA A 123 -12.71 -0.86 7.46
CA ALA A 123 -11.41 -0.76 6.81
C ALA A 123 -11.03 0.65 6.32
N PHE A 124 -11.97 1.36 5.70
CA PHE A 124 -11.71 2.67 5.09
C PHE A 124 -11.54 3.76 6.15
N ASN A 125 -12.51 3.91 7.06
CA ASN A 125 -12.48 4.93 8.10
C ASN A 125 -11.32 4.70 9.08
N ASP A 126 -11.05 3.45 9.47
CA ASP A 126 -9.93 3.12 10.36
C ASP A 126 -8.59 3.52 9.72
N SER A 127 -8.39 3.14 8.45
CA SER A 127 -7.14 3.41 7.74
C SER A 127 -6.93 4.91 7.52
N LEU A 128 -7.96 5.63 7.05
CA LEU A 128 -7.89 7.07 6.82
C LEU A 128 -7.63 7.83 8.14
N PHE A 129 -8.26 7.40 9.24
CA PHE A 129 -8.01 7.98 10.56
C PHE A 129 -6.57 7.73 11.02
N PHE A 130 -6.00 6.55 10.77
CA PHE A 130 -4.58 6.30 11.05
C PHE A 130 -3.68 7.23 10.23
N PHE A 131 -3.90 7.25 8.91
CA PHE A 131 -3.07 7.98 7.96
C PHE A 131 -3.09 9.49 8.19
N GLN A 132 -4.19 10.08 8.68
CA GLN A 132 -4.30 11.53 8.83
C GLN A 132 -3.18 12.17 9.66
N SER A 133 -2.60 11.43 10.61
CA SER A 133 -1.51 11.92 11.48
C SER A 133 -0.16 12.04 10.77
N PHE A 134 -0.06 11.50 9.55
CA PHE A 134 1.13 11.47 8.72
C PHE A 134 1.03 12.38 7.49
N VAL A 135 -0.13 13.00 7.27
CA VAL A 135 -0.33 13.98 6.20
C VAL A 135 0.51 15.23 6.51
N SER A 136 1.13 15.79 5.47
CA SER A 136 1.91 17.03 5.55
C SER A 136 1.81 17.81 4.25
N ASP A 137 2.40 19.01 4.19
CA ASP A 137 2.47 19.81 2.97
C ASP A 137 3.14 19.09 1.79
N MET A 138 3.94 18.06 2.08
CA MET A 138 4.65 17.24 1.08
C MET A 138 4.06 15.85 0.89
N VAL A 139 3.25 15.35 1.82
CA VAL A 139 2.73 13.98 1.80
C VAL A 139 1.22 14.02 1.89
N SER A 140 0.55 13.69 0.78
CA SER A 140 -0.90 13.65 0.66
C SER A 140 -1.50 12.38 1.28
N MET A 141 -2.80 12.37 1.55
CA MET A 141 -3.51 11.16 1.97
C MET A 141 -3.37 10.05 0.92
N ALA A 142 -3.44 10.41 -0.37
CA ALA A 142 -3.30 9.48 -1.49
C ALA A 142 -1.91 8.81 -1.51
N ASP A 143 -0.85 9.57 -1.20
CA ASP A 143 0.49 9.00 -1.04
C ASP A 143 0.57 8.03 0.15
N LEU A 144 -0.13 8.31 1.24
CA LEU A 144 -0.19 7.42 2.41
C LEU A 144 -1.00 6.14 2.16
N ILE A 145 -2.07 6.20 1.36
CA ILE A 145 -2.82 5.00 0.93
C ILE A 145 -1.88 4.09 0.10
N ALA A 146 -1.12 4.67 -0.84
CA ALA A 146 -0.15 3.91 -1.62
C ALA A 146 0.99 3.33 -0.77
N LEU A 147 1.55 4.13 0.14
CA LEU A 147 2.54 3.69 1.13
C LEU A 147 1.98 2.55 2.00
N GLY A 148 0.75 2.68 2.48
CA GLY A 148 0.05 1.68 3.27
C GLY A 148 -0.05 0.34 2.55
N ALA A 149 -0.44 0.32 1.27
CA ALA A 149 -0.46 -0.92 0.49
C ALA A 149 0.94 -1.56 0.38
N VAL A 150 1.97 -0.78 0.03
CA VAL A 150 3.36 -1.26 -0.09
C VAL A 150 3.85 -1.85 1.24
N MET A 151 3.67 -1.12 2.35
CA MET A 151 4.15 -1.55 3.66
C MET A 151 3.33 -2.72 4.22
N GLY A 152 2.01 -2.75 3.99
CA GLY A 152 1.14 -3.85 4.40
C GLY A 152 1.52 -5.18 3.72
N ILE A 153 1.84 -5.15 2.43
CA ILE A 153 2.37 -6.32 1.70
C ILE A 153 3.73 -6.73 2.29
N GLY A 154 4.63 -5.76 2.47
CA GLY A 154 5.98 -6.00 3.00
C GLY A 154 5.97 -6.60 4.42
N SER A 155 5.12 -6.09 5.32
CA SER A 155 5.00 -6.59 6.70
C SER A 155 4.54 -8.04 6.79
N CYS A 156 3.86 -8.53 5.76
CA CYS A 156 3.34 -9.90 5.68
C CYS A 156 4.27 -10.82 4.86
N GLY A 157 5.50 -10.36 4.59
CA GLY A 157 6.52 -11.09 3.84
C GLY A 157 6.28 -11.21 2.33
N GLY A 158 5.50 -10.29 1.79
CA GLY A 158 5.25 -10.16 0.36
C GLY A 158 6.43 -9.56 -0.43
N PRO A 159 6.28 -9.40 -1.75
CA PRO A 159 7.33 -8.87 -2.60
C PRO A 159 7.61 -7.39 -2.33
N TYR A 160 8.82 -6.93 -2.68
CA TYR A 160 9.09 -5.51 -2.84
C TYR A 160 8.22 -4.92 -3.95
N VAL A 161 7.49 -3.85 -3.63
CA VAL A 161 6.71 -3.05 -4.58
C VAL A 161 7.29 -1.64 -4.55
N PRO A 162 7.86 -1.14 -5.65
CA PRO A 162 8.39 0.22 -5.66
C PRO A 162 7.29 1.25 -5.41
N LEU A 163 7.58 2.23 -4.54
CA LEU A 163 6.68 3.33 -4.22
C LEU A 163 7.12 4.57 -4.98
N ARG A 164 6.15 5.30 -5.53
CA ARG A 164 6.32 6.66 -6.05
C ARG A 164 5.45 7.60 -5.22
N GLY A 165 5.83 8.86 -5.10
CA GLY A 165 5.06 9.89 -4.38
C GLY A 165 4.52 10.97 -5.30
N GLY A 166 3.84 11.97 -4.73
CA GLY A 166 3.39 13.17 -5.43
C GLY A 166 1.93 13.12 -5.86
N ARG A 167 1.14 12.18 -5.33
CA ARG A 167 -0.31 12.13 -5.56
C ARG A 167 -0.99 13.38 -5.00
N ILE A 168 -2.10 13.75 -5.61
CA ILE A 168 -2.93 14.89 -5.20
C ILE A 168 -4.22 14.33 -4.65
N ASP A 169 -4.60 14.79 -3.44
CA ASP A 169 -5.86 14.40 -2.83
C ASP A 169 -7.04 14.97 -3.61
N ALA A 170 -8.03 14.13 -3.87
CA ALA A 170 -9.30 14.51 -4.44
C ALA A 170 -10.07 15.43 -3.49
N THR A 171 -10.93 16.27 -4.06
CA THR A 171 -11.82 17.16 -3.30
C THR A 171 -13.26 16.67 -3.29
N GLU A 172 -13.53 15.57 -3.98
CA GLU A 172 -14.85 14.96 -4.12
C GLU A 172 -14.71 13.45 -4.39
N ALA A 173 -15.85 12.76 -4.38
CA ALA A 173 -15.89 11.34 -4.71
C ALA A 173 -15.58 11.11 -6.20
N GLY A 174 -14.85 10.04 -6.51
CA GLY A 174 -14.55 9.61 -7.87
C GLY A 174 -15.76 8.96 -8.56
N PRO A 175 -15.60 8.52 -9.82
CA PRO A 175 -16.63 7.77 -10.53
C PRO A 175 -17.08 6.50 -9.77
N LEU A 176 -18.31 6.04 -10.02
CA LEU A 176 -18.77 4.77 -9.48
C LEU A 176 -18.06 3.59 -10.17
N ALA A 177 -17.31 2.81 -9.40
CA ALA A 177 -16.72 1.55 -9.82
C ALA A 177 -17.70 0.38 -9.61
N HIS A 178 -17.70 -0.60 -10.53
CA HIS A 178 -18.57 -1.78 -10.45
C HIS A 178 -17.70 -3.01 -10.13
N CYS A 179 -17.39 -3.21 -8.84
CA CYS A 179 -16.59 -4.32 -8.32
C CYS A 179 -17.22 -4.99 -7.09
N ASP A 180 -18.54 -4.86 -6.92
CA ASP A 180 -19.27 -5.52 -5.84
C ASP A 180 -19.19 -7.05 -5.94
N PRO A 181 -19.34 -7.78 -4.81
CA PRO A 181 -19.39 -9.23 -4.79
C PRO A 181 -20.38 -9.88 -5.75
N ASP A 182 -21.49 -9.20 -6.05
CA ASP A 182 -22.56 -9.66 -6.95
C ASP A 182 -22.41 -9.12 -8.38
N THR A 183 -21.39 -8.30 -8.66
CA THR A 183 -21.15 -7.76 -10.00
C THR A 183 -20.87 -8.89 -11.00
N PRO A 184 -21.59 -8.94 -12.14
CA PRO A 184 -21.31 -9.92 -13.18
C PRO A 184 -19.89 -9.76 -13.78
N LEU A 185 -19.29 -10.87 -14.21
CA LEU A 185 -17.92 -10.89 -14.75
C LEU A 185 -17.65 -9.84 -15.86
N PRO A 186 -18.56 -9.56 -16.82
CA PRO A 186 -18.36 -8.49 -17.79
C PRO A 186 -18.23 -7.10 -17.15
N GLY A 187 -18.97 -6.83 -16.07
CA GLY A 187 -18.88 -5.59 -15.31
C GLY A 187 -17.54 -5.45 -14.59
N ILE A 188 -17.06 -6.54 -13.97
CA ILE A 188 -15.72 -6.56 -13.35
C ILE A 188 -14.64 -6.25 -14.38
N PHE A 189 -14.64 -6.96 -15.52
CA PHE A 189 -13.66 -6.69 -16.58
C PHE A 189 -13.79 -5.29 -17.18
N HIS A 190 -15.01 -4.75 -17.27
CA HIS A 190 -15.19 -3.36 -17.68
C HIS A 190 -14.45 -2.41 -16.72
N THR A 191 -14.66 -2.54 -15.40
CA THR A 191 -13.96 -1.73 -14.39
C THR A 191 -12.43 -1.84 -14.54
N PHE A 192 -11.88 -3.05 -14.63
CA PHE A 192 -10.43 -3.22 -14.82
C PHE A 192 -9.92 -2.64 -16.15
N HIS A 193 -10.69 -2.71 -17.24
CA HIS A 193 -10.30 -2.06 -18.49
C HIS A 193 -10.30 -0.52 -18.38
N MET A 194 -11.20 0.06 -17.58
CA MET A 194 -11.21 1.50 -17.32
C MET A 194 -9.95 1.96 -16.57
N THR A 195 -9.34 1.10 -15.76
CA THR A 195 -8.06 1.38 -15.09
C THR A 195 -6.83 1.08 -15.96
N GLY A 196 -7.03 0.64 -17.21
CA GLY A 196 -5.95 0.22 -18.11
C GLY A 196 -5.36 -1.15 -17.76
N MET A 197 -6.07 -1.99 -17.00
CA MET A 197 -5.71 -3.37 -16.72
C MET A 197 -6.42 -4.34 -17.67
N SER A 198 -5.72 -5.41 -18.04
CA SER A 198 -6.24 -6.53 -18.83
C SER A 198 -6.99 -7.54 -17.95
N ASN A 199 -7.78 -8.43 -18.58
CA ASN A 199 -8.41 -9.55 -17.87
C ASN A 199 -7.42 -10.42 -17.08
N LYS A 200 -6.20 -10.66 -17.62
CA LYS A 200 -5.15 -11.39 -16.91
C LYS A 200 -4.72 -10.65 -15.65
N GLU A 201 -4.49 -9.36 -15.75
CA GLU A 201 -4.11 -8.52 -14.60
C GLU A 201 -5.24 -8.38 -13.59
N ALA A 202 -6.51 -8.45 -14.01
CA ALA A 202 -7.64 -8.53 -13.09
C ALA A 202 -7.57 -9.80 -12.22
N ILE A 203 -7.31 -10.96 -12.85
CA ILE A 203 -7.12 -12.23 -12.13
C ILE A 203 -5.89 -12.17 -11.21
N GLU A 204 -4.77 -11.63 -11.70
CA GLU A 204 -3.55 -11.47 -10.91
C GLU A 204 -3.78 -10.57 -9.70
N LEU A 205 -4.37 -9.38 -9.87
CA LEU A 205 -4.59 -8.44 -8.77
C LEU A 205 -5.56 -9.01 -7.73
N THR A 206 -6.64 -9.68 -8.16
CA THR A 206 -7.55 -10.36 -7.23
C THR A 206 -6.84 -11.44 -6.42
N ALA A 207 -6.07 -12.32 -7.07
CA ALA A 207 -5.31 -13.36 -6.36
C ALA A 207 -4.26 -12.78 -5.39
N CYS A 208 -3.58 -11.71 -5.80
CA CYS A 208 -2.58 -11.03 -4.98
C CYS A 208 -3.19 -10.28 -3.79
N GLY A 209 -4.39 -9.70 -3.93
CA GLY A 209 -5.09 -9.04 -2.82
C GLY A 209 -5.71 -10.05 -1.86
N HIS A 210 -6.38 -11.07 -2.40
CA HIS A 210 -7.12 -12.06 -1.61
C HIS A 210 -6.24 -13.16 -1.01
N THR A 211 -4.91 -13.13 -1.17
CA THR A 211 -4.04 -13.90 -0.25
C THR A 211 -4.08 -13.35 1.17
N MET A 212 -4.52 -12.11 1.37
CA MET A 212 -4.61 -11.47 2.68
C MET A 212 -6.07 -11.25 3.09
N GLY A 213 -6.35 -11.38 4.39
CA GLY A 213 -7.64 -10.99 4.97
C GLY A 213 -8.75 -12.02 4.79
N GLY A 214 -9.95 -11.55 4.50
CA GLY A 214 -11.15 -12.38 4.44
C GLY A 214 -12.44 -11.57 4.36
N VAL A 215 -13.56 -12.26 4.45
CA VAL A 215 -14.90 -11.67 4.42
C VAL A 215 -15.53 -11.72 5.81
N HIS A 216 -15.90 -10.57 6.35
CA HIS A 216 -16.58 -10.44 7.64
C HIS A 216 -18.08 -10.68 7.49
N LYS A 217 -18.63 -11.65 8.22
CA LYS A 217 -20.05 -12.03 8.16
C LYS A 217 -21.00 -10.91 8.58
N ASN A 218 -20.58 -10.07 9.52
CA ASN A 218 -21.38 -8.94 9.97
C ASN A 218 -21.54 -7.86 8.87
N VAL A 219 -20.57 -7.76 7.95
CA VAL A 219 -20.62 -6.83 6.81
C VAL A 219 -21.26 -7.49 5.58
N PHE A 220 -20.90 -8.73 5.27
CA PHE A 220 -21.35 -9.46 4.07
C PHE A 220 -21.94 -10.84 4.43
N PRO A 221 -23.13 -10.89 5.06
CA PRO A 221 -23.74 -12.14 5.50
C PRO A 221 -24.02 -13.12 4.35
N GLN A 222 -24.27 -12.61 3.14
CA GLN A 222 -24.54 -13.39 1.92
C GLN A 222 -23.33 -14.13 1.33
N ILE A 223 -22.13 -13.86 1.84
CA ILE A 223 -20.87 -14.43 1.36
C ILE A 223 -20.27 -15.34 2.43
N GLY A 224 -20.42 -14.98 3.70
CA GLY A 224 -19.88 -15.73 4.83
C GLY A 224 -20.83 -16.74 5.49
N THR A 225 -22.09 -16.87 5.07
CA THR A 225 -23.00 -17.89 5.62
C THR A 225 -23.63 -18.74 4.53
N ASP A 226 -23.54 -20.06 4.69
CA ASP A 226 -24.35 -21.04 4.01
C ASP A 226 -25.45 -21.54 4.98
N ALA A 227 -26.68 -21.08 4.76
CA ALA A 227 -27.85 -21.66 5.42
C ALA A 227 -28.31 -22.97 4.76
N GLU A 228 -27.85 -23.26 3.54
CA GLU A 228 -28.36 -24.37 2.71
C GLU A 228 -27.38 -25.54 2.57
N HIS A 229 -26.13 -25.36 2.98
CA HIS A 229 -25.19 -26.45 3.18
C HIS A 229 -24.63 -26.28 4.57
N GLN A 230 -24.69 -27.33 5.40
CA GLN A 230 -23.94 -27.37 6.64
C GLN A 230 -22.43 -27.50 6.33
N VAL A 231 -21.81 -26.52 5.67
CA VAL A 231 -20.35 -26.35 5.78
C VAL A 231 -20.12 -25.54 7.04
N THR A 232 -20.20 -26.26 8.15
CA THR A 232 -19.72 -25.86 9.46
C THR A 232 -18.22 -25.61 9.39
N GLU A 233 -17.80 -24.45 8.91
CA GLU A 233 -16.86 -23.72 9.73
C GLU A 233 -17.71 -22.89 10.68
N SER A 234 -17.98 -23.48 11.85
CA SER A 234 -18.34 -22.70 13.02
C SER A 234 -17.30 -21.59 13.10
N VAL A 235 -17.69 -20.37 12.75
CA VAL A 235 -16.76 -19.26 12.90
C VAL A 235 -16.58 -19.07 14.38
N ASP A 236 -15.37 -19.36 14.83
CA ASP A 236 -14.99 -19.25 16.22
C ASP A 236 -14.99 -17.78 16.61
N LEU A 237 -16.09 -17.32 17.21
CA LEU A 237 -16.26 -15.94 17.64
C LEU A 237 -15.41 -15.58 18.87
N THR A 238 -14.73 -16.56 19.49
CA THR A 238 -13.97 -16.36 20.74
C THR A 238 -12.89 -15.28 20.58
N ASN A 239 -12.33 -15.11 19.38
CA ASN A 239 -11.44 -14.01 18.98
C ASN A 239 -11.70 -13.57 17.54
N ASN A 240 -12.97 -13.58 17.12
CA ASN A 240 -13.39 -13.19 15.77
C ASN A 240 -14.82 -12.65 15.80
N SER A 241 -15.08 -11.65 16.64
CA SER A 241 -16.42 -11.13 16.90
C SER A 241 -17.13 -10.56 15.67
N ASP A 242 -16.38 -10.08 14.66
CA ASP A 242 -16.95 -9.65 13.37
C ASP A 242 -17.16 -10.81 12.37
N GLY A 243 -16.72 -12.01 12.76
CA GLY A 243 -16.97 -13.23 12.03
C GLY A 243 -16.24 -13.31 10.68
N ARG A 244 -14.97 -12.93 10.63
CA ARG A 244 -14.09 -13.09 9.46
C ARG A 244 -14.02 -14.55 9.03
N VAL A 245 -14.29 -14.80 7.75
CA VAL A 245 -13.95 -16.04 7.04
C VAL A 245 -12.78 -15.73 6.11
N THR A 246 -11.63 -16.34 6.37
CA THR A 246 -10.38 -16.04 5.67
C THR A 246 -10.36 -16.65 4.26
N PHE A 247 -9.54 -16.07 3.38
CA PHE A 247 -9.40 -16.57 2.01
C PHE A 247 -8.55 -17.85 1.92
N ASP A 248 -7.58 -18.00 2.82
CA ASP A 248 -6.81 -19.23 3.06
C ASP A 248 -6.55 -19.45 4.56
N ASP A 249 -5.72 -20.43 4.91
CA ASP A 249 -5.33 -20.72 6.29
C ASP A 249 -4.02 -20.02 6.74
N SER A 250 -3.38 -19.24 5.87
CA SER A 250 -2.12 -18.49 6.11
C SER A 250 -2.39 -16.98 6.24
N VAL A 251 -3.24 -16.63 7.20
CA VAL A 251 -3.90 -15.31 7.33
C VAL A 251 -2.97 -14.09 7.41
N ASP A 252 -1.73 -14.26 7.84
CA ASP A 252 -0.72 -13.22 8.03
C ASP A 252 0.54 -13.43 7.18
N VAL A 253 0.42 -14.18 6.08
CA VAL A 253 1.50 -14.44 5.14
C VAL A 253 1.05 -14.11 3.71
N PHE A 254 1.82 -13.27 3.02
CA PHE A 254 1.57 -12.92 1.63
C PHE A 254 2.23 -13.95 0.70
N ASP A 255 1.48 -14.93 0.22
CA ASP A 255 2.02 -16.09 -0.50
C ASP A 255 1.00 -16.66 -1.53
N PRO A 256 1.34 -17.70 -2.32
CA PRO A 256 0.39 -18.25 -3.30
C PRO A 256 -0.64 -19.22 -2.69
N HIS A 257 -0.76 -19.32 -1.37
CA HIS A 257 -1.48 -20.43 -0.74
C HIS A 257 -2.97 -20.41 -1.05
N THR A 258 -3.64 -19.25 -1.03
CA THR A 258 -5.04 -19.09 -1.48
C THR A 258 -5.33 -19.76 -2.83
N ILE A 259 -4.50 -19.51 -3.85
CA ILE A 259 -4.70 -20.09 -5.18
C ILE A 259 -4.24 -21.56 -5.27
N GLN A 260 -3.28 -21.98 -4.45
CA GLN A 260 -2.89 -23.39 -4.33
C GLN A 260 -4.00 -24.23 -3.70
N GLU A 261 -4.64 -23.71 -2.65
CA GLU A 261 -5.81 -24.32 -2.03
C GLU A 261 -6.99 -24.42 -2.99
N TYR A 262 -7.26 -23.35 -3.75
CA TYR A 262 -8.25 -23.35 -4.82
C TYR A 262 -8.01 -24.47 -5.84
N LEU A 263 -6.79 -24.55 -6.39
CA LEU A 263 -6.44 -25.52 -7.44
C LEU A 263 -6.44 -26.97 -6.93
N ALA A 264 -6.00 -27.19 -5.69
CA ALA A 264 -5.97 -28.51 -5.07
C ALA A 264 -7.30 -28.89 -4.38
N TRP A 265 -8.26 -27.96 -4.33
CA TRP A 265 -9.55 -28.11 -3.64
C TRP A 265 -9.42 -28.60 -2.19
N ARG A 266 -8.45 -28.04 -1.47
CA ARG A 266 -8.10 -28.36 -0.06
C ARG A 266 -8.18 -27.10 0.82
N GLY A 267 -8.11 -27.27 2.14
CA GLY A 267 -8.12 -26.14 3.07
C GLY A 267 -9.39 -25.30 2.93
N LYS A 268 -9.23 -23.97 2.83
CA LYS A 268 -10.32 -23.02 2.58
C LYS A 268 -10.78 -22.97 1.12
N LYS A 269 -10.11 -23.72 0.21
CA LYS A 269 -10.45 -23.83 -1.22
C LYS A 269 -10.44 -22.47 -1.94
N GLY A 270 -9.57 -21.55 -1.51
CA GLY A 270 -9.51 -20.18 -2.02
C GLY A 270 -10.59 -19.25 -1.45
N GLY A 271 -11.28 -19.66 -0.38
CA GLY A 271 -12.07 -18.77 0.44
C GLY A 271 -13.56 -18.70 0.11
N PRO A 272 -14.30 -17.84 0.82
CA PRO A 272 -15.76 -17.75 0.71
C PRO A 272 -16.23 -17.21 -0.65
N MET A 273 -15.41 -16.41 -1.33
CA MET A 273 -15.67 -15.90 -2.68
C MET A 273 -15.49 -16.95 -3.78
N VAL A 274 -14.98 -18.14 -3.43
CA VAL A 274 -14.99 -19.33 -4.29
C VAL A 274 -16.13 -20.29 -3.90
N THR A 275 -16.36 -20.45 -2.59
CA THR A 275 -17.12 -21.57 -2.03
C THR A 275 -18.57 -21.25 -1.64
N THR A 276 -18.93 -19.98 -1.43
CA THR A 276 -20.26 -19.56 -0.96
C THR A 276 -21.41 -20.22 -1.72
N SER A 277 -22.49 -20.62 -1.07
CA SER A 277 -23.63 -21.27 -1.74
C SER A 277 -24.30 -20.36 -2.78
N ASN A 278 -24.29 -19.05 -2.55
CA ASN A 278 -24.81 -18.07 -3.48
C ASN A 278 -23.85 -17.90 -4.66
N LYS A 279 -24.16 -18.56 -5.78
CA LYS A 279 -23.35 -18.54 -7.01
C LYS A 279 -23.14 -17.13 -7.57
N ILE A 280 -24.03 -16.16 -7.27
CA ILE A 280 -23.89 -14.76 -7.69
C ILE A 280 -22.73 -14.09 -6.94
N ASN A 281 -22.38 -14.52 -5.73
CA ASN A 281 -21.28 -13.93 -4.96
C ASN A 281 -19.91 -14.59 -5.19
N ARG A 282 -19.83 -15.59 -6.08
CA ARG A 282 -18.59 -16.33 -6.36
C ARG A 282 -17.64 -15.60 -7.32
N ASN A 283 -17.30 -14.34 -7.02
CA ASN A 283 -16.48 -13.49 -7.90
C ASN A 283 -15.11 -14.12 -8.21
N ASP A 284 -14.39 -14.56 -7.18
CA ASP A 284 -13.06 -15.16 -7.33
C ASP A 284 -13.13 -16.40 -8.22
N LEU A 285 -14.11 -17.29 -7.99
CA LEU A 285 -14.28 -18.47 -8.84
C LEU A 285 -14.56 -18.08 -10.30
N ARG A 286 -15.41 -17.08 -10.55
CA ARG A 286 -15.72 -16.61 -11.91
C ARG A 286 -14.50 -16.00 -12.60
N LEU A 287 -13.71 -15.21 -11.87
CA LEU A 287 -12.47 -14.62 -12.37
C LEU A 287 -11.44 -15.71 -12.68
N TYR A 288 -11.16 -16.60 -11.73
CA TYR A 288 -10.17 -17.67 -11.88
C TYR A 288 -10.51 -18.61 -13.05
N THR A 289 -11.79 -18.94 -13.23
CA THR A 289 -12.24 -19.83 -14.32
C THR A 289 -12.39 -19.14 -15.67
N SER A 290 -12.40 -17.82 -15.73
CA SER A 290 -12.63 -17.05 -16.96
C SER A 290 -11.60 -17.30 -18.05
N ASP A 291 -10.37 -17.64 -17.69
CA ASP A 291 -9.26 -17.96 -18.59
C ASP A 291 -8.90 -19.45 -18.57
N ARG A 292 -9.82 -20.30 -18.11
CA ARG A 292 -9.63 -21.75 -17.91
C ARG A 292 -8.55 -22.06 -16.86
N ASN A 293 -8.48 -21.24 -15.81
CA ASN A 293 -7.50 -21.31 -14.72
C ASN A 293 -6.05 -21.13 -15.19
N SER A 294 -5.82 -20.53 -16.35
CA SER A 294 -4.46 -20.41 -16.90
C SER A 294 -3.59 -19.51 -16.02
N THR A 295 -4.11 -18.34 -15.64
CA THR A 295 -3.38 -17.36 -14.83
C THR A 295 -3.15 -17.86 -13.42
N VAL A 296 -4.16 -18.39 -12.73
CA VAL A 296 -3.98 -18.93 -11.37
C VAL A 296 -3.05 -20.14 -11.33
N LYS A 297 -3.01 -20.97 -12.38
CA LYS A 297 -2.00 -22.04 -12.51
C LYS A 297 -0.60 -21.51 -12.70
N GLU A 298 -0.42 -20.37 -13.38
CA GLU A 298 0.87 -19.70 -13.53
C GLU A 298 1.34 -19.14 -12.19
N LEU A 299 0.46 -18.45 -11.47
CA LEU A 299 0.74 -17.86 -10.16
C LEU A 299 1.08 -18.93 -9.11
N ALA A 300 0.38 -20.07 -9.11
CA ALA A 300 0.58 -21.13 -8.12
C ALA A 300 1.87 -21.95 -8.31
N ARG A 301 2.65 -21.70 -9.37
CA ARG A 301 3.86 -22.49 -9.70
C ARG A 301 4.94 -22.42 -8.63
N SER A 302 5.18 -21.24 -8.08
CA SER A 302 6.15 -21.01 -7.01
C SER A 302 5.91 -19.68 -6.31
N LYS A 303 6.54 -19.48 -5.14
CA LYS A 303 6.51 -18.20 -4.43
C LYS A 303 7.08 -17.08 -5.31
N GLU A 304 8.12 -17.35 -6.08
CA GLU A 304 8.75 -16.36 -6.97
C GLU A 304 7.83 -15.95 -8.13
N ALA A 305 7.12 -16.89 -8.73
CA ALA A 305 6.15 -16.60 -9.79
C ALA A 305 5.02 -15.71 -9.27
N PHE A 306 4.50 -16.03 -8.09
CA PHE A 306 3.49 -15.23 -7.40
C PHE A 306 4.02 -13.84 -7.03
N SER A 307 5.13 -13.76 -6.30
CA SER A 307 5.78 -12.51 -5.88
C SER A 307 6.10 -11.59 -7.06
N SER A 308 6.61 -12.14 -8.17
CA SER A 308 6.92 -11.35 -9.37
C SER A 308 5.66 -10.78 -10.03
N ALA A 309 4.60 -11.59 -10.15
CA ALA A 309 3.33 -11.12 -10.71
C ALA A 309 2.65 -10.07 -9.81
N CYS A 310 2.63 -10.31 -8.49
CA CYS A 310 2.05 -9.39 -7.51
C CYS A 310 2.82 -8.07 -7.45
N SER A 311 4.15 -8.10 -7.44
CA SER A 311 4.97 -6.88 -7.52
C SER A 311 4.61 -6.05 -8.76
N ARG A 312 4.52 -6.69 -9.92
CA ARG A 312 4.18 -6.01 -11.18
C ARG A 312 2.77 -5.43 -11.19
N VAL A 313 1.75 -6.21 -10.83
CA VAL A 313 0.35 -5.77 -10.95
C VAL A 313 -0.03 -4.76 -9.87
N ILE A 314 0.55 -4.85 -8.67
CA ILE A 314 0.33 -3.88 -7.59
C ILE A 314 1.11 -2.60 -7.88
N TYR A 315 2.35 -2.67 -8.39
CA TYR A 315 3.05 -1.48 -8.89
C TYR A 315 2.22 -0.74 -9.94
N LYS A 316 1.61 -1.50 -10.87
CA LYS A 316 0.70 -0.96 -11.87
C LYS A 316 -0.52 -0.31 -11.21
N MET A 317 -1.21 -1.00 -10.30
CA MET A 317 -2.33 -0.45 -9.53
C MET A 317 -1.99 0.92 -8.90
N LEU A 318 -0.84 1.01 -8.24
CA LEU A 318 -0.44 2.19 -7.49
C LEU A 318 0.07 3.35 -8.36
N ASN A 319 0.67 3.07 -9.52
CA ASN A 319 1.47 4.04 -10.26
C ASN A 319 1.11 4.21 -11.75
N VAL A 320 0.59 3.20 -12.44
CA VAL A 320 0.54 3.17 -13.92
C VAL A 320 -0.70 2.42 -14.44
N GLY A 321 -1.48 3.04 -15.32
CA GLY A 321 -2.42 2.35 -16.21
C GLY A 321 -1.72 1.93 -17.50
N CYS A 322 -1.94 0.70 -18.00
CA CYS A 322 -1.37 0.34 -19.30
C CYS A 322 -2.28 0.88 -20.40
N CYS A 323 -1.75 1.73 -21.26
CA CYS A 323 -2.35 2.01 -22.55
C CYS A 323 -1.82 0.98 -23.57
N ARG A 324 -2.65 0.03 -24.00
CA ARG A 324 -2.30 -0.87 -25.12
C ARG A 324 -2.88 -0.28 -26.41
N ILE A 325 -1.96 0.10 -27.31
CA ILE A 325 -2.10 0.68 -28.67
C ILE A 325 -1.73 2.18 -28.65
N THR A 326 -0.54 2.58 -29.14
CA THR A 326 -0.23 2.67 -30.58
C THR A 326 1.28 2.85 -30.79
N HIS A 327 1.75 2.59 -32.01
CA HIS A 327 3.03 3.06 -32.54
C HIS A 327 3.22 4.62 -32.53
N LEU A 328 2.34 5.34 -31.82
CA LEU A 328 2.33 6.78 -31.55
C LEU A 328 2.62 7.10 -30.06
N CYS A 329 3.02 6.14 -29.23
CA CYS A 329 3.47 6.39 -27.84
C CYS A 329 4.89 6.98 -27.77
N LYS A 330 5.07 8.19 -28.33
CA LYS A 330 6.06 9.14 -27.81
C LYS A 330 5.29 10.09 -26.88
N LEU A 331 5.42 9.88 -25.58
CA LEU A 331 4.83 10.61 -24.42
C LEU A 331 3.59 9.95 -23.78
N THR A 332 3.63 9.93 -22.44
CA THR A 332 2.62 9.56 -21.43
C THR A 332 2.22 8.08 -21.28
N TYR A 333 2.79 7.43 -20.26
CA TYR A 333 2.12 6.37 -19.52
C TYR A 333 0.80 6.96 -18.97
N ALA A 334 -0.36 6.35 -19.25
CA ALA A 334 -1.56 6.72 -18.50
C ALA A 334 -1.28 6.32 -17.04
N GLN A 335 -1.39 7.22 -16.08
CA GLN A 335 -1.17 6.87 -14.69
C GLN A 335 -2.52 6.47 -14.08
N THR A 336 -2.50 5.68 -13.01
CA THR A 336 -3.72 5.39 -12.22
C THR A 336 -4.01 6.53 -11.24
N VAL A 337 -3.55 7.74 -11.57
CA VAL A 337 -3.80 8.99 -10.85
C VAL A 337 -4.45 9.97 -11.83
N PRO A 338 -5.17 10.99 -11.33
CA PRO A 338 -5.81 11.98 -12.17
C PRO A 338 -4.86 12.68 -13.14
N ARG A 339 -5.43 13.19 -14.25
CA ARG A 339 -4.68 13.87 -15.32
C ARG A 339 -3.93 15.08 -14.78
N GLY A 340 -2.65 15.19 -15.14
CA GLY A 340 -1.79 16.31 -14.75
C GLY A 340 -1.04 16.10 -13.44
N VAL A 341 -1.29 14.99 -12.73
CA VAL A 341 -0.44 14.56 -11.62
C VAL A 341 0.87 13.99 -12.19
N GLU A 342 1.99 14.44 -11.63
CA GLU A 342 3.32 13.93 -11.95
C GLU A 342 3.91 13.24 -10.72
N LEU A 343 4.00 11.91 -10.77
CA LEU A 343 4.62 11.14 -9.71
C LEU A 343 6.15 11.29 -9.73
N THR A 344 6.76 11.31 -8.54
CA THR A 344 8.22 11.27 -8.36
C THR A 344 8.82 9.99 -8.97
N PRO A 345 10.14 9.88 -9.21
CA PRO A 345 10.77 8.58 -9.47
C PRO A 345 10.53 7.59 -8.31
N ASP A 346 10.78 6.29 -8.55
CA ASP A 346 10.72 5.28 -7.48
C ASP A 346 11.57 5.73 -6.27
N ILE A 347 10.98 5.63 -5.08
CA ILE A 347 11.59 6.08 -3.84
C ILE A 347 12.64 5.06 -3.41
N GLU A 348 13.89 5.51 -3.41
CA GLU A 348 15.05 4.71 -3.03
C GLU A 348 15.61 5.18 -1.67
N PRO A 349 16.06 4.27 -0.79
CA PRO A 349 16.65 4.63 0.48
C PRO A 349 17.87 5.55 0.33
N TYR A 350 17.86 6.71 1.00
CA TYR A 350 19.01 7.61 0.99
C TYR A 350 20.20 7.01 1.73
N GLN A 351 21.35 6.88 1.07
CA GLN A 351 22.56 6.38 1.71
C GLN A 351 22.99 7.25 2.90
N VAL A 352 22.86 8.57 2.76
CA VAL A 352 23.10 9.56 3.81
C VAL A 352 21.89 10.46 3.87
N LYS A 353 21.20 10.47 5.02
CA LYS A 353 20.00 11.28 5.23
C LYS A 353 20.19 12.16 6.47
N PRO A 354 20.28 13.49 6.33
CA PRO A 354 20.16 14.41 7.46
C PRO A 354 18.78 14.22 8.11
N ILE A 355 18.64 14.35 9.43
CA ILE A 355 17.38 14.20 10.16
C ILE A 355 17.31 15.29 11.24
N ASN A 356 16.17 15.98 11.33
CA ASN A 356 15.92 17.05 12.31
C ASN A 356 17.06 18.08 12.37
N ILE A 357 17.54 18.52 11.20
CA ILE A 357 18.58 19.55 11.11
C ILE A 357 17.98 20.89 11.54
N THR A 358 18.64 21.53 12.50
CA THR A 358 18.28 22.83 13.06
C THR A 358 19.44 23.79 12.87
N LEU A 359 19.11 25.04 12.59
CA LEU A 359 20.05 26.14 12.48
C LEU A 359 19.65 27.18 13.52
N ASN A 360 20.47 27.35 14.55
CA ASN A 360 20.27 28.35 15.59
C ASN A 360 21.29 29.47 15.40
N ILE A 361 20.83 30.71 15.42
CA ILE A 361 21.67 31.90 15.40
C ILE A 361 21.40 32.66 16.69
N ASP A 362 22.43 32.87 17.50
CA ASP A 362 22.29 33.61 18.74
C ASP A 362 22.35 35.13 18.52
N TRP A 363 22.10 35.90 19.58
CA TRP A 363 22.09 37.37 19.53
C TRP A 363 23.46 38.00 19.30
N LYS A 364 24.55 37.22 19.39
CA LYS A 364 25.91 37.65 19.05
C LYS A 364 26.25 37.39 17.59
N GLY A 365 25.39 36.65 16.88
CA GLY A 365 25.61 36.20 15.51
C GLY A 365 26.38 34.87 15.43
N ASP A 366 26.54 34.16 16.55
CA ASP A 366 27.13 32.81 16.53
C ASP A 366 26.09 31.81 16.00
N MET A 367 26.54 30.91 15.13
CA MET A 367 25.71 29.93 14.44
C MET A 367 25.99 28.51 14.95
N GLU A 368 24.94 27.81 15.36
CA GLU A 368 24.98 26.40 15.74
C GLU A 368 24.09 25.57 14.81
N ILE A 369 24.66 24.51 14.23
CA ILE A 369 23.92 23.52 13.45
C ILE A 369 23.81 22.24 14.29
N GLY A 370 22.58 21.84 14.59
CA GLY A 370 22.28 20.61 15.34
C GLY A 370 21.42 19.65 14.54
N GLY A 371 21.47 18.36 14.87
CA GLY A 371 20.62 17.34 14.26
C GLY A 371 21.29 15.97 14.20
N TYR A 372 20.71 15.07 13.42
CA TYR A 372 21.20 13.71 13.22
C TYR A 372 21.50 13.44 11.75
N ILE A 373 22.32 12.43 11.49
CA ILE A 373 22.52 11.88 10.15
C ILE A 373 22.28 10.39 10.24
N ARG A 374 21.31 9.90 9.48
CA ARG A 374 21.13 8.47 9.22
C ARG A 374 22.07 8.06 8.09
N TYR A 375 22.86 7.02 8.34
CA TYR A 375 23.76 6.42 7.36
C TYR A 375 23.35 4.98 7.08
N LEU A 376 22.99 4.67 5.84
CA LEU A 376 22.74 3.31 5.38
C LEU A 376 24.00 2.77 4.73
N ASN A 377 24.57 1.71 5.30
CA ASN A 377 25.77 1.09 4.74
C ASN A 377 25.41 0.28 3.48
N LYS A 378 25.96 0.65 2.31
CA LYS A 378 25.77 -0.06 1.03
C LYS A 378 26.50 -1.41 0.93
N ALA A 379 27.09 -1.91 2.02
CA ALA A 379 27.89 -3.13 2.00
C ALA A 379 27.02 -4.40 1.80
N GLY A 380 26.80 -4.79 0.55
CA GLY A 380 26.68 -6.20 0.12
C GLY A 380 25.55 -7.05 0.71
N THR A 381 24.54 -6.47 1.34
CA THR A 381 23.37 -7.23 1.80
C THR A 381 22.34 -7.23 0.68
N LYS A 382 22.00 -8.43 0.19
CA LYS A 382 20.67 -8.68 -0.39
C LYS A 382 19.64 -7.96 0.51
N PRO A 383 18.56 -7.37 -0.04
CA PRO A 383 17.48 -6.86 0.79
C PRO A 383 17.18 -7.90 1.87
N ALA A 384 17.11 -7.46 3.13
CA ALA A 384 16.93 -8.36 4.26
C ALA A 384 15.81 -9.35 3.90
N PRO A 385 16.00 -10.66 4.15
CA PRO A 385 14.89 -11.59 4.00
C PRO A 385 13.74 -11.04 4.84
N ALA A 386 12.54 -11.11 4.27
CA ALA A 386 11.30 -10.51 4.76
C ALA A 386 10.96 -10.83 6.23
N ASP A 387 11.68 -11.77 6.81
CA ASP A 387 11.60 -12.32 8.16
C ASP A 387 12.32 -11.47 9.24
N LEU A 388 12.87 -10.29 8.90
CA LEU A 388 13.49 -9.37 9.87
C LEU A 388 13.04 -7.90 9.78
N LEU A 389 11.87 -7.64 9.19
CA LEU A 389 11.21 -6.34 9.27
C LEU A 389 9.90 -6.43 10.04
#